data_AF-A0A450U1F7-F1
#
_entry.id   AF-A0A450U1F7-F1
#
_cell.length_a   1.000
_cell.length_b   1.000
_cell.length_c   1.000
_cell.angle_alpha   90.00
_cell.angle_beta   90.00
_cell.angle_gamma   90.00
#
_symmetry.space_group_name_H-M   'P 1'
#
loop_
_entity.id
_entity.type
_entity.pdbx_description
1 polymer ?
#
loop_
_entity_poly.entity_id
_entity_poly.type
_entity_poly.pdbx_seq_one_letter_code
_entity_poly.pdbx_strand_id
1 'polypeptide(L)' 'MTATVNNWLPLFTRPQTVEILLDSWRFLQREGNLTLFGYVILENHLHL' A
#
# COMPACT_ATOMS: atom_id res chain seq x y z
N MET A 1 -10.78 1.07 0.81
CA MET A 1 -10.56 2.20 -0.09
C MET A 1 -9.64 1.78 -1.21
N THR A 2 -10.05 2.09 -2.43
CA THR A 2 -9.26 1.83 -3.63
C THR A 2 -8.39 3.04 -3.92
N ALA A 3 -7.08 2.81 -4.09
CA ALA A 3 -6.14 3.83 -4.51
C ALA A 3 -5.35 3.33 -5.72
N THR A 4 -5.30 4.14 -6.77
CA THR A 4 -4.64 3.81 -8.04
C THR A 4 -3.39 4.64 -8.21
N VAL A 5 -2.30 4.01 -8.65
CA VAL A 5 -1.06 4.70 -8.99
C VAL A 5 -1.33 5.66 -10.15
N ASN A 6 -0.74 6.86 -10.09
CA ASN A 6 -0.90 7.85 -11.16
C ASN A 6 -0.55 7.25 -12.53
N ASN A 7 -1.36 7.54 -13.54
CA ASN A 7 -1.26 6.97 -14.88
C ASN A 7 -1.26 5.43 -14.95
N TRP A 8 -1.78 4.76 -13.91
CA TRP A 8 -1.86 3.29 -13.84
C TRP A 8 -0.51 2.60 -13.96
N LEU A 9 0.59 3.28 -13.58
CA LEU A 9 1.93 2.72 -13.65
C LEU A 9 2.02 1.47 -12.76
N PRO A 10 2.66 0.37 -13.23
CA PRO A 10 2.72 -0.89 -12.50
C PRO A 10 3.82 -0.87 -11.42
N LEU A 11 3.80 0.15 -10.54
CA LEU A 11 4.85 0.39 -9.55
C LEU A 11 5.00 -0.76 -8.54
N PHE A 12 3.92 -1.47 -8.24
CA PHE A 12 3.91 -2.54 -7.24
C PHE A 12 4.40 -3.89 -7.77
N THR A 13 4.85 -3.95 -9.03
CA THR A 13 5.60 -5.11 -9.56
C THR A 13 7.01 -5.23 -8.96
N ARG A 14 7.53 -4.16 -8.36
CA ARG A 14 8.83 -4.13 -7.69
C ARG A 14 8.65 -4.35 -6.19
N PRO A 15 9.20 -5.43 -5.59
CA PRO A 15 9.07 -5.70 -4.16
C PRO A 15 9.52 -4.54 -3.28
N GLN A 16 10.54 -3.79 -3.69
CA GLN A 16 11.05 -2.64 -2.94
C GLN A 16 10.01 -1.52 -2.81
N THR A 17 9.18 -1.32 -3.85
CA THR A 17 8.11 -0.32 -3.79
C THR A 17 6.97 -0.78 -2.90
N VAL A 18 6.68 -2.09 -2.86
CA VAL A 18 5.71 -2.67 -1.92
C VAL A 18 6.22 -2.56 -0.47
N GLU A 19 7.50 -2.80 -0.21
CA GLU A 19 8.04 -2.66 1.15
C GLU A 19 7.95 -1.22 1.69
N ILE A 20 8.19 -0.20 0.86
CA ILE A 20 7.99 1.21 1.27
C ILE A 20 6.55 1.46 1.74
N LEU A 21 5.57 0.92 1.01
CA LEU A 21 4.15 1.02 1.37
C LEU A 21 3.86 0.30 2.70
N LEU A 22 4.36 -0.94 2.85
CA LEU A 22 4.17 -1.73 4.06
C LEU A 22 4.82 -1.08 5.28
N ASP A 23 6.02 -0.52 5.14
CA ASP A 23 6.70 0.20 6.22
C ASP A 23 5.95 1.46 6.64
N SER A 24 5.35 2.16 5.69
CA SER A 24 4.49 3.31 5.96
C SER A 24 3.26 2.90 6.79
N TRP A 25 2.60 1.78 6.43
CA TRP A 25 1.48 1.27 7.24
C TRP A 25 1.92 0.80 8.61
N ARG A 26 3.04 0.08 8.73
CA ARG A 26 3.61 -0.35 10.02
C ARG A 26 3.89 0.86 10.91
N PHE A 27 4.41 1.95 10.36
CA PHE A 27 4.60 3.20 11.10
C PHE A 27 3.25 3.78 11.58
N LEU A 28 2.26 3.90 10.69
CA LEU A 28 0.94 4.44 11.04
C LEU A 28 0.15 3.56 12.03
N GLN A 29 0.40 2.25 12.06
CA GLN A 29 -0.15 1.33 13.04
C GLN A 29 0.49 1.51 14.43
N ARG A 30 1.78 1.84 14.50
CA ARG A 30 2.50 2.03 15.78
C ARG A 30 2.27 3.41 16.39
N GLU A 31 2.39 4.46 15.57
CA GLU A 31 2.39 5.86 16.03
C GLU A 31 1.02 6.53 15.87
N GLY A 32 0.13 5.93 15.08
CA GLY A 32 -1.20 6.45 14.79
C GLY A 32 -2.30 5.49 15.18
N ASN A 33 -3.48 5.69 14.61
CA ASN A 33 -4.67 4.87 14.87
C ASN A 33 -5.10 4.05 13.64
N LEU A 34 -4.15 3.68 12.76
CA LEU A 34 -4.46 2.88 11.59
C LEU A 34 -4.69 1.42 12.03
N THR A 35 -5.89 0.87 11.78
CA THR A 35 -6.17 -0.56 11.90
C THR A 35 -6.58 -1.09 10.54
N LEU A 36 -5.82 -2.07 10.02
CA LEU A 36 -6.09 -2.71 8.74
C LEU A 36 -6.72 -4.07 8.99
N PHE A 37 -7.95 -4.29 8.51
CA PHE A 37 -8.63 -5.58 8.61
C PHE A 37 -8.29 -6.53 7.44
N GLY A 38 -7.83 -5.98 6.33
CA GLY A 38 -7.38 -6.71 5.15
C GLY A 38 -6.94 -5.72 4.07
N TYR A 39 -6.07 -6.18 3.17
CA TYR A 39 -5.66 -5.40 2.01
C TYR A 39 -5.33 -6.31 0.82
N VAL A 40 -5.38 -5.74 -0.37
CA VAL A 40 -4.88 -6.37 -1.61
C VAL A 40 -3.99 -5.37 -2.33
N ILE A 41 -2.84 -5.82 -2.82
CA ILE A 41 -1.93 -5.03 -3.65
C ILE A 41 -1.86 -5.71 -5.02
N LEU A 42 -2.28 -4.99 -6.05
CA LEU A 42 -2.15 -5.37 -7.46
C LEU A 42 -1.04 -4.53 -8.09
N GLU A 43 -0.69 -4.78 -9.35
CA GLU A 43 0.46 -4.13 -9.99
C GLU A 43 0.42 -2.58 -9.98
N ASN A 44 -0.77 -1.99 -10.08
CA ASN A 44 -0.98 -0.55 -10.26
C ASN A 44 -2.02 0.07 -9.30
N HIS A 45 -2.61 -0.71 -8.40
CA HIS A 45 -3.56 -0.21 -7.40
C HIS A 45 -3.61 -1.12 -6.18
N LEU A 46 -4.23 -0.61 -5.12
CA LEU A 46 -4.40 -1.32 -3.85
C LEU A 46 -5.80 -1.10 -3.28
N HIS A 47 -6.21 -2.00 -2.39
CA HIS A 47 -7.47 -1.96 -1.67
C HIS A 47 -7.24 -2.05 -0.16
N LEU A 48 -7.77 -1.09 0.60
CA LEU A 48 -7.83 -1.02 2.08
C LEU A 48 -8.94 -0.11 2.58
#